data_AF-A0A6N8NMU3-F1
#
_entry.id   AF-A0A6N8NMU3-F1
#
_cell.length_a   1.000
_cell.length_b   1.000
_cell.length_c   1.000
_cell.angle_alpha   90.00
_cell.angle_beta   90.00
_cell.angle_gamma   90.00
#
_symmetry.space_group_name_H-M   'P 1'
#
loop_
_entity.id
_entity.type
_entity.pdbx_description
1 polymer ?
#
loop_
_entity_poly.entity_id
_entity_poly.type
_entity_poly.pdbx_seq_one_letter_code
_entity_poly.pdbx_strand_id
1 'polypeptide(L)'
;PEEVEWQTAAIEGKLDLLVTLDFRMSSTCLFSDIVLPTATWYEKDDMNTSDMHPFIHPLSAAVDPAWESRSDWEIYKGIAKAFSQVCVGHLGKETDVVLQPLLHDSPAELSQPCEVLDWRKGECDLIPGKTAPNIVAVERDYPATYERFTSLGPLMDKLGNGGKGISWNTQDEIDFLGKLNYTKRDGPAQGRPLIDTAIDASEVILALAPETNGHVAVKAWQALGEITGREHTHLALHKEDEKIRFRDIQAQPRKIISSP
;
A
#
# COMPACT_ATOMS: atom_id res chain seq x y z
N PRO A 1 5.37 14.85 33.52
CA PRO A 1 5.25 15.45 32.16
C PRO A 1 4.44 16.74 32.28
N GLU A 2 4.72 17.75 31.45
CA GLU A 2 3.96 19.02 31.47
C GLU A 2 2.79 19.01 30.47
N GLU A 3 2.89 18.22 29.40
CA GLU A 3 1.93 18.16 28.28
C GLU A 3 1.07 16.86 28.28
N VAL A 4 1.21 16.03 29.31
CA VAL A 4 0.49 14.74 29.42
C VAL A 4 -0.07 14.60 30.82
N GLU A 5 -1.33 14.24 30.92
CA GLU A 5 -1.97 13.93 32.20
C GLU A 5 -1.27 12.76 32.89
N TRP A 6 -0.85 12.97 34.13
CA TRP A 6 -0.25 11.92 34.95
C TRP A 6 -1.31 11.27 35.83
N GLN A 7 -1.37 9.95 35.83
CA GLN A 7 -2.19 9.16 36.74
C GLN A 7 -1.29 8.21 37.53
N THR A 8 -1.43 8.20 38.86
CA THR A 8 -0.59 7.36 39.74
C THR A 8 -0.85 5.87 39.52
N ALA A 9 -2.12 5.49 39.31
CA ALA A 9 -2.46 4.14 38.88
C ALA A 9 -2.26 4.04 37.37
N ALA A 10 -1.52 3.02 36.92
CA ALA A 10 -1.38 2.75 35.50
C ALA A 10 -2.70 2.24 34.92
N ILE A 11 -3.03 2.69 33.72
CA ILE A 11 -4.09 2.06 32.93
C ILE A 11 -3.52 0.75 32.36
N GLU A 12 -4.06 -0.37 32.80
CA GLU A 12 -3.69 -1.71 32.36
C GLU A 12 -4.71 -2.27 31.36
N GLY A 13 -4.32 -3.29 30.57
CA GLY A 13 -5.25 -4.03 29.72
C GLY A 13 -5.94 -3.22 28.61
N LYS A 14 -5.27 -2.24 28.01
CA LYS A 14 -5.88 -1.32 27.02
C LYS A 14 -6.34 -1.98 25.71
N LEU A 15 -5.81 -3.15 25.37
CA LEU A 15 -6.19 -3.86 24.15
C LEU A 15 -7.46 -4.67 24.43
N ASP A 16 -8.58 -4.26 23.86
CA ASP A 16 -9.85 -5.00 23.97
C ASP A 16 -9.85 -6.31 23.16
N LEU A 17 -9.01 -6.39 22.12
CA LEU A 17 -8.85 -7.56 21.27
C LEU A 17 -7.46 -7.61 20.64
N LEU A 18 -6.76 -8.72 20.82
CA LEU A 18 -5.50 -9.05 20.16
C LEU A 18 -5.67 -10.27 19.24
N VAL A 19 -5.59 -10.03 17.93
CA VAL A 19 -5.65 -11.07 16.90
C VAL A 19 -4.27 -11.26 16.28
N THR A 20 -3.77 -12.49 16.27
CA THR A 20 -2.47 -12.83 15.67
C THR A 20 -2.64 -13.86 14.57
N LEU A 21 -2.00 -13.63 13.41
CA LEU A 21 -1.87 -14.58 12.31
C LEU A 21 -0.47 -15.19 12.37
N ASP A 22 -0.36 -16.51 12.52
CA ASP A 22 0.94 -17.18 12.56
C ASP A 22 0.78 -18.65 12.11
N PHE A 23 1.82 -19.21 11.52
CA PHE A 23 1.87 -20.62 11.11
C PHE A 23 2.45 -21.50 12.23
N ARG A 24 2.99 -20.88 13.29
CA ARG A 24 3.44 -21.55 14.51
C ARG A 24 2.89 -20.83 15.74
N MET A 25 2.74 -21.56 16.85
CA MET A 25 2.36 -20.95 18.13
C MET A 25 3.54 -20.15 18.71
N SER A 26 3.67 -18.90 18.29
CA SER A 26 4.69 -17.98 18.81
C SER A 26 4.31 -17.46 20.19
N SER A 27 5.26 -16.79 20.87
CA SER A 27 4.97 -16.15 22.15
C SER A 27 3.82 -15.15 22.01
N THR A 28 3.75 -14.39 20.92
CA THR A 28 2.63 -13.47 20.68
C THR A 28 1.30 -14.20 20.59
N CYS A 29 1.24 -15.32 19.86
CA CYS A 29 0.03 -16.14 19.80
C CYS A 29 -0.41 -16.61 21.18
N LEU A 30 0.52 -17.00 22.05
CA LEU A 30 0.22 -17.47 23.40
C LEU A 30 -0.46 -16.40 24.28
N PHE A 31 -0.22 -15.11 23.98
CA PHE A 31 -0.84 -13.97 24.66
C PHE A 31 -2.01 -13.35 23.87
N SER A 32 -2.40 -13.91 22.74
CA SER A 32 -3.47 -13.38 21.89
C SER A 32 -4.83 -13.96 22.26
N ASP A 33 -5.89 -13.19 22.03
CA ASP A 33 -7.28 -13.66 22.23
C ASP A 33 -7.73 -14.57 21.09
N ILE A 34 -7.29 -14.26 19.86
CA ILE A 34 -7.58 -15.03 18.66
C ILE A 34 -6.28 -15.30 17.90
N VAL A 35 -6.08 -16.57 17.52
CA VAL A 35 -4.99 -16.99 16.66
C VAL A 35 -5.57 -17.56 15.37
N LEU A 36 -5.18 -17.01 14.23
CA LEU A 36 -5.59 -17.47 12.90
C LEU A 36 -4.43 -18.20 12.22
N PRO A 37 -4.63 -19.42 11.70
CA PRO A 37 -3.57 -20.18 11.07
C PRO A 37 -3.24 -19.58 9.70
N THR A 38 -2.07 -18.96 9.57
CA THR A 38 -1.59 -18.47 8.27
C THR A 38 -0.79 -19.54 7.53
N ALA A 39 -0.78 -19.49 6.20
CA ALA A 39 -0.01 -20.38 5.35
C ALA A 39 1.50 -20.13 5.52
N THR A 40 2.32 -21.19 5.49
CA THR A 40 3.77 -21.04 5.45
C THR A 40 4.23 -20.45 4.12
N TRP A 41 5.50 -20.07 4.01
CA TRP A 41 6.06 -19.51 2.78
C TRP A 41 6.04 -20.45 1.57
N TYR A 42 5.87 -21.76 1.80
CA TYR A 42 5.79 -22.79 0.74
C TYR A 42 4.36 -23.15 0.35
N GLU A 43 3.37 -22.42 0.86
CA GLU A 43 1.95 -22.71 0.67
C GLU A 43 1.19 -21.48 0.13
N LYS A 44 1.91 -20.42 -0.27
CA LYS A 44 1.32 -19.19 -0.80
C LYS A 44 2.17 -18.54 -1.87
N ASP A 45 1.50 -17.79 -2.74
CA ASP A 45 2.13 -16.94 -3.74
C ASP A 45 2.34 -15.53 -3.17
N ASP A 46 3.55 -14.99 -3.36
CA ASP A 46 3.95 -13.63 -2.95
C ASP A 46 5.25 -13.24 -3.68
N MET A 47 5.81 -12.05 -3.42
CA MET A 47 7.10 -11.61 -3.98
C MET A 47 8.07 -11.14 -2.89
N ASN A 48 9.36 -11.26 -3.17
CA ASN A 48 10.43 -10.86 -2.27
C ASN A 48 11.57 -10.14 -3.02
N THR A 49 12.14 -9.14 -2.34
CA THR A 49 13.32 -8.37 -2.74
C THR A 49 14.16 -8.08 -1.50
N SER A 50 15.42 -7.64 -1.70
CA SER A 50 16.33 -7.25 -0.62
C SER A 50 17.35 -6.23 -1.11
N ASP A 51 17.86 -5.40 -0.20
CA ASP A 51 18.99 -4.48 -0.42
C ASP A 51 20.26 -5.20 -0.93
N MET A 52 20.43 -6.46 -0.56
CA MET A 52 21.68 -7.22 -0.81
C MET A 52 21.90 -7.56 -2.29
N HIS A 53 20.85 -7.59 -3.10
CA HIS A 53 20.94 -7.97 -4.51
C HIS A 53 19.78 -7.40 -5.34
N PRO A 54 19.94 -7.22 -6.66
CA PRO A 54 18.96 -6.53 -7.49
C PRO A 54 17.87 -7.45 -8.05
N PHE A 55 17.63 -8.62 -7.44
CA PHE A 55 16.67 -9.60 -7.94
C PHE A 55 15.33 -9.51 -7.22
N ILE A 56 14.25 -9.59 -7.99
CA ILE A 56 12.91 -9.90 -7.51
C ILE A 56 12.59 -11.37 -7.84
N HIS A 57 12.06 -12.09 -6.86
CA HIS A 57 11.67 -13.49 -6.99
C HIS A 57 10.42 -13.80 -6.15
N PRO A 58 9.69 -14.86 -6.45
CA PRO A 58 8.43 -15.15 -5.79
C PRO A 58 8.62 -16.04 -4.54
N LEU A 59 7.60 -16.04 -3.69
CA LEU A 59 7.17 -17.21 -2.94
C LEU A 59 6.14 -17.94 -3.81
N SER A 60 6.04 -19.26 -3.70
CA SER A 60 5.06 -20.03 -4.47
C SER A 60 4.52 -21.19 -3.67
N ALA A 61 3.22 -21.44 -3.82
CA ALA A 61 2.57 -22.58 -3.20
C ALA A 61 3.07 -23.88 -3.85
N ALA A 62 3.92 -24.62 -3.14
CA ALA A 62 4.34 -25.96 -3.52
C ALA A 62 3.18 -26.96 -3.37
N VAL A 63 2.32 -26.72 -2.38
CA VAL A 63 1.07 -27.42 -2.11
C VAL A 63 0.06 -26.41 -1.56
N ASP A 64 -1.22 -26.76 -1.57
CA ASP A 64 -2.25 -25.99 -0.88
C ASP A 64 -1.93 -25.89 0.63
N PRO A 65 -2.28 -24.78 1.30
CA PRO A 65 -2.07 -24.63 2.74
C PRO A 65 -2.64 -25.79 3.55
N ALA A 66 -1.82 -26.39 4.41
CA ALA A 66 -2.22 -27.53 5.20
C ALA A 66 -3.36 -27.19 6.19
N TRP A 67 -4.23 -28.17 6.44
CA TRP A 67 -5.39 -28.07 7.32
C TRP A 67 -6.33 -26.91 6.93
N GLU A 68 -6.59 -25.99 7.86
CA GLU A 68 -7.46 -24.83 7.65
C GLU A 68 -6.68 -23.53 7.49
N SER A 69 -5.35 -23.62 7.29
CA SER A 69 -4.53 -22.44 7.08
C SER A 69 -4.88 -21.73 5.79
N ARG A 70 -4.64 -20.42 5.75
CA ARG A 70 -4.88 -19.57 4.57
C ARG A 70 -3.76 -18.55 4.46
N SER A 71 -3.46 -18.07 3.25
CA SER A 71 -2.51 -16.96 3.13
C SER A 71 -3.04 -15.71 3.84
N ASP A 72 -2.15 -14.83 4.27
CA ASP A 72 -2.53 -13.56 4.93
C ASP A 72 -3.48 -12.74 4.04
N TRP A 73 -3.25 -12.77 2.71
CA TRP A 73 -4.13 -12.18 1.71
C TRP A 73 -5.57 -12.71 1.81
N GLU A 74 -5.75 -14.02 1.81
CA GLU A 74 -7.08 -14.65 1.89
C GLU A 74 -7.74 -14.43 3.26
N ILE A 75 -6.94 -14.38 4.34
CA ILE A 75 -7.45 -14.08 5.69
C ILE A 75 -8.02 -12.66 5.73
N TYR A 76 -7.25 -11.65 5.32
CA TYR A 76 -7.72 -10.26 5.32
C TYR A 76 -8.83 -10.01 4.30
N LYS A 77 -8.80 -10.65 3.13
CA LYS A 77 -9.91 -10.62 2.17
C LYS A 77 -11.20 -11.19 2.78
N GLY A 78 -11.10 -12.29 3.53
CA GLY A 78 -12.21 -12.88 4.28
C GLY A 78 -12.75 -11.96 5.37
N ILE A 79 -11.86 -11.32 6.14
CA ILE A 79 -12.22 -10.32 7.16
C ILE A 79 -12.92 -9.12 6.52
N ALA A 80 -12.39 -8.57 5.43
CA ALA A 80 -13.00 -7.46 4.70
C ALA A 80 -14.41 -7.81 4.22
N LYS A 81 -14.61 -9.04 3.73
CA LYS A 81 -15.92 -9.55 3.34
C LYS A 81 -16.90 -9.62 4.50
N ALA A 82 -16.48 -10.18 5.63
CA ALA A 82 -17.32 -10.28 6.83
C ALA A 82 -17.63 -8.89 7.40
N PHE A 83 -16.63 -8.00 7.46
CA PHE A 83 -16.78 -6.63 7.91
C PHE A 83 -17.81 -5.87 7.07
N SER A 84 -17.72 -5.93 5.74
CA SER A 84 -18.68 -5.26 4.84
C SER A 84 -20.12 -5.74 5.02
N GLN A 85 -20.34 -6.96 5.53
CA GLN A 85 -21.67 -7.45 5.87
C GLN A 85 -22.14 -6.97 7.25
N VAL A 86 -21.26 -7.05 8.26
CA VAL A 86 -21.58 -6.74 9.65
C VAL A 86 -21.70 -5.23 9.91
N CYS A 87 -21.01 -4.39 9.13
CA CYS A 87 -21.04 -2.95 9.34
C CYS A 87 -22.37 -2.29 8.91
N VAL A 88 -23.20 -2.96 8.11
CA VAL A 88 -24.45 -2.41 7.58
C VAL A 88 -25.43 -2.10 8.72
N GLY A 89 -25.93 -0.86 8.74
CA GLY A 89 -26.79 -0.34 9.82
C GLY A 89 -26.01 0.30 10.98
N HIS A 90 -24.68 0.18 10.98
CA HIS A 90 -23.79 0.81 11.95
C HIS A 90 -22.85 1.85 11.32
N LEU A 91 -22.27 1.52 10.15
CA LEU A 91 -21.36 2.37 9.39
C LEU A 91 -21.75 2.35 7.91
N GLY A 92 -21.96 3.53 7.33
CA GLY A 92 -22.33 3.72 5.94
C GLY A 92 -21.23 4.40 5.13
N LYS A 93 -21.59 5.51 4.47
CA LYS A 93 -20.64 6.42 3.83
C LYS A 93 -20.33 7.53 4.82
N GLU A 94 -19.11 7.51 5.33
CA GLU A 94 -18.69 8.39 6.42
C GLU A 94 -17.56 9.30 5.97
N THR A 95 -17.55 10.52 6.51
CA THR A 95 -16.43 11.46 6.38
C THR A 95 -15.54 11.33 7.61
N ASP A 96 -14.30 10.89 7.40
CA ASP A 96 -13.28 10.79 8.44
C ASP A 96 -12.34 12.00 8.40
N VAL A 97 -11.90 12.48 9.57
CA VAL A 97 -10.96 13.61 9.69
C VAL A 97 -9.60 13.05 10.11
N VAL A 98 -8.68 13.03 9.15
CA VAL A 98 -7.34 12.43 9.33
C VAL A 98 -6.30 13.54 9.49
N LEU A 99 -5.53 13.45 10.58
CA LEU A 99 -4.34 14.28 10.76
C LEU A 99 -3.15 13.64 10.04
N GLN A 100 -2.58 14.35 9.07
CA GLN A 100 -1.42 13.88 8.32
C GLN A 100 -0.21 14.79 8.63
N PRO A 101 0.91 14.25 9.15
CA PRO A 101 2.09 15.06 9.43
C PRO A 101 2.67 15.66 8.14
N LEU A 102 3.53 16.66 8.31
CA LEU A 102 4.29 17.21 7.20
C LEU A 102 5.22 16.12 6.64
N LEU A 103 5.16 15.89 5.35
CA LEU A 103 5.91 14.84 4.69
C LEU A 103 7.19 15.40 4.07
N HIS A 104 8.29 14.67 4.22
CA HIS A 104 9.44 14.80 3.33
C HIS A 104 9.04 14.42 1.90
N ASP A 105 9.81 14.89 0.91
CA ASP A 105 9.56 14.68 -0.52
C ASP A 105 8.19 15.24 -0.95
N SER A 106 7.75 16.30 -0.26
CA SER A 106 6.55 17.07 -0.58
C SER A 106 6.83 18.56 -0.37
N PRO A 107 6.11 19.48 -1.03
CA PRO A 107 6.29 20.91 -0.80
C PRO A 107 6.16 21.33 0.67
N ALA A 108 5.44 20.55 1.48
CA ALA A 108 5.23 20.82 2.91
C ALA A 108 6.46 20.57 3.78
N GLU A 109 7.53 19.95 3.25
CA GLU A 109 8.79 19.78 3.99
C GLU A 109 9.45 21.12 4.32
N LEU A 110 9.21 22.14 3.48
CA LEU A 110 9.65 23.52 3.68
C LEU A 110 8.73 24.27 4.66
N SER A 111 8.71 23.78 5.90
CA SER A 111 7.78 24.22 6.95
C SER A 111 8.28 25.44 7.73
N GLN A 112 9.05 25.23 8.78
CA GLN A 112 9.63 26.28 9.64
C GLN A 112 11.14 26.37 9.40
N PRO A 113 11.62 27.33 8.58
CA PRO A 113 12.99 27.30 8.07
C PRO A 113 14.07 27.76 9.06
N CYS A 114 13.72 28.61 10.03
CA CYS A 114 14.70 29.30 10.87
C CYS A 114 14.63 28.94 12.35
N GLU A 115 13.42 28.71 12.85
CA GLU A 115 13.13 28.54 14.26
C GLU A 115 11.98 27.56 14.45
N VAL A 116 11.84 27.02 15.66
CA VAL A 116 10.76 26.11 16.02
C VAL A 116 9.76 26.91 16.84
N LEU A 117 8.56 27.12 16.29
CA LEU A 117 7.45 27.81 16.94
C LEU A 117 6.33 26.82 17.27
N ASP A 118 5.84 26.87 18.50
CA ASP A 118 4.69 26.09 18.99
C ASP A 118 3.42 26.95 19.02
N TRP A 119 2.47 26.63 18.13
CA TRP A 119 1.18 27.33 18.07
C TRP A 119 0.38 27.21 19.37
N ARG A 120 0.57 26.16 20.18
CA ARG A 120 -0.13 26.00 21.47
C ARG A 120 0.32 27.01 22.51
N LYS A 121 1.54 27.55 22.35
CA LYS A 121 2.11 28.60 23.19
C LYS A 121 1.83 30.01 22.65
N GLY A 122 1.12 30.12 21.52
CA GLY A 122 0.86 31.40 20.86
C GLY A 122 2.10 31.98 20.15
N GLU A 123 3.12 31.16 19.88
CA GLU A 123 4.35 31.59 19.19
C GLU A 123 4.13 31.74 17.67
N CYS A 124 3.10 31.09 17.12
CA CYS A 124 2.67 31.20 15.74
C CYS A 124 1.18 30.83 15.59
N ASP A 125 0.59 31.11 14.43
CA ASP A 125 -0.76 30.64 14.09
C ASP A 125 -0.77 29.12 13.83
N LEU A 126 -1.89 28.45 14.10
CA LEU A 126 -2.13 27.06 13.70
C LEU A 126 -2.49 27.04 12.20
N ILE A 127 -1.53 26.62 11.37
CA ILE A 127 -1.65 26.52 9.92
C ILE A 127 -1.46 25.05 9.51
N PRO A 128 -2.54 24.33 9.15
CA PRO A 128 -2.44 22.96 8.67
C PRO A 128 -1.51 22.85 7.47
N GLY A 129 -0.59 21.89 7.50
CA GLY A 129 0.39 21.71 6.42
C GLY A 129 1.61 22.62 6.51
N LYS A 130 1.76 23.40 7.59
CA LYS A 130 2.94 24.26 7.80
C LYS A 130 3.42 24.32 9.24
N THR A 131 2.57 24.78 10.18
CA THR A 131 2.90 24.85 11.61
C THR A 131 2.16 23.79 12.42
N ALA A 132 1.26 23.04 11.79
CA ALA A 132 0.52 21.90 12.32
C ALA A 132 0.37 20.81 11.23
N PRO A 133 -0.03 19.57 11.60
CA PRO A 133 -0.39 18.55 10.62
C PRO A 133 -1.46 19.04 9.64
N ASN A 134 -1.46 18.50 8.42
CA ASN A 134 -2.62 18.63 7.52
C ASN A 134 -3.85 18.01 8.18
N ILE A 135 -5.02 18.61 7.96
CA ILE A 135 -6.32 18.11 8.41
C ILE A 135 -7.11 17.73 7.16
N VAL A 136 -7.25 16.44 6.91
CA VAL A 136 -7.76 15.90 5.64
C VAL A 136 -9.10 15.21 5.86
N ALA A 137 -10.10 15.56 5.04
CA ALA A 137 -11.36 14.83 4.98
C ALA A 137 -11.21 13.62 4.06
N VAL A 138 -11.50 12.42 4.57
CA VAL A 138 -11.42 11.14 3.82
C VAL A 138 -12.78 10.47 3.80
N GLU A 139 -13.33 10.28 2.61
CA GLU A 139 -14.61 9.60 2.41
C GLU A 139 -14.45 8.07 2.41
N ARG A 140 -15.07 7.41 3.40
CA ARG A 140 -15.02 5.96 3.60
C ARG A 140 -16.39 5.36 3.33
N ASP A 141 -16.46 4.42 2.38
CA ASP A 141 -17.67 3.64 2.09
C ASP A 141 -17.50 2.25 2.72
N TYR A 142 -17.89 2.11 3.99
CA TYR A 142 -17.66 0.90 4.78
C TYR A 142 -18.39 -0.35 4.24
N PRO A 143 -19.65 -0.26 3.75
CA PRO A 143 -20.29 -1.38 3.08
C PRO A 143 -19.53 -1.84 1.82
N ALA A 144 -18.75 -0.96 1.19
CA ALA A 144 -17.96 -1.28 0.00
C ALA A 144 -16.51 -1.74 0.30
N THR A 145 -16.10 -1.92 1.57
CA THR A 145 -14.73 -2.29 1.93
C THR A 145 -14.20 -3.52 1.18
N TYR A 146 -14.97 -4.61 1.13
CA TYR A 146 -14.58 -5.82 0.39
C TYR A 146 -14.41 -5.59 -1.13
N GLU A 147 -15.36 -4.85 -1.73
CA GLU A 147 -15.31 -4.55 -3.16
C GLU A 147 -14.13 -3.66 -3.52
N ARG A 148 -13.77 -2.73 -2.63
CA ARG A 148 -12.57 -1.89 -2.76
C ARG A 148 -11.28 -2.67 -2.51
N PHE A 149 -11.25 -3.58 -1.53
CA PHE A 149 -10.08 -4.42 -1.27
C PHE A 149 -9.74 -5.31 -2.47
N THR A 150 -10.77 -5.81 -3.17
CA THR A 150 -10.62 -6.75 -4.29
C THR A 150 -10.57 -6.10 -5.67
N SER A 151 -10.20 -4.81 -5.75
CA SER A 151 -10.09 -4.08 -7.02
C SER A 151 -9.08 -2.92 -6.95
N LEU A 152 -8.51 -2.57 -8.09
CA LEU A 152 -7.64 -1.40 -8.20
C LEU A 152 -8.47 -0.11 -8.16
N GLY A 153 -8.27 0.74 -7.14
CA GLY A 153 -9.04 1.96 -6.96
C GLY A 153 -8.90 2.99 -8.10
N PRO A 154 -9.88 3.88 -8.29
CA PRO A 154 -9.92 4.84 -9.42
C PRO A 154 -9.00 6.06 -9.26
N LEU A 155 -8.34 6.21 -8.10
CA LEU A 155 -7.42 7.33 -7.89
C LEU A 155 -6.17 7.24 -8.76
N MET A 156 -5.77 6.03 -9.16
CA MET A 156 -4.65 5.82 -10.08
C MET A 156 -4.92 6.44 -11.46
N ASP A 157 -6.18 6.47 -11.90
CA ASP A 157 -6.55 7.13 -13.17
C ASP A 157 -6.62 8.65 -13.02
N LYS A 158 -7.14 9.12 -11.87
CA LYS A 158 -7.47 10.53 -11.64
C LYS A 158 -6.27 11.37 -11.20
N LEU A 159 -5.46 10.81 -10.30
CA LEU A 159 -4.32 11.48 -9.66
C LEU A 159 -2.98 10.99 -10.22
N GLY A 160 -2.96 9.83 -10.90
CA GLY A 160 -1.74 9.18 -11.34
C GLY A 160 -1.07 8.35 -10.24
N ASN A 161 0.22 8.08 -10.43
CA ASN A 161 1.07 7.40 -9.46
C ASN A 161 2.29 8.27 -9.14
N GLY A 162 2.99 7.98 -8.05
CA GLY A 162 4.21 8.71 -7.69
C GLY A 162 4.77 8.34 -6.34
N GLY A 163 5.88 9.00 -6.01
CA GLY A 163 6.65 8.82 -4.78
C GLY A 163 7.92 9.66 -4.87
N LYS A 164 8.59 9.88 -3.73
CA LYS A 164 9.89 10.58 -3.69
C LYS A 164 9.89 11.94 -4.44
N GLY A 165 8.80 12.70 -4.28
CA GLY A 165 8.67 14.06 -4.82
C GLY A 165 8.33 14.15 -6.30
N ILE A 166 8.14 13.03 -6.99
CA ILE A 166 7.77 12.97 -8.41
C ILE A 166 6.45 12.23 -8.62
N SER A 167 5.77 12.54 -9.72
CA SER A 167 4.52 11.90 -10.12
C SER A 167 4.46 11.69 -11.63
N TRP A 168 3.68 10.70 -12.06
CA TRP A 168 3.52 10.34 -13.46
C TRP A 168 2.13 9.75 -13.74
N ASN A 169 1.74 9.78 -15.01
CA ASN A 169 0.54 9.09 -15.45
C ASN A 169 0.78 7.57 -15.54
N THR A 170 -0.20 6.76 -15.16
CA THR A 170 -0.12 5.29 -15.21
C THR A 170 -1.31 4.62 -15.92
N GLN A 171 -1.98 5.35 -16.81
CA GLN A 171 -3.20 4.86 -17.46
C GLN A 171 -2.95 3.59 -18.28
N ASP A 172 -1.86 3.53 -19.04
CA ASP A 172 -1.51 2.36 -19.86
C ASP A 172 -1.31 1.10 -19.01
N GLU A 173 -0.77 1.25 -17.79
CA GLU A 173 -0.59 0.14 -16.87
C GLU A 173 -1.92 -0.33 -16.26
N ILE A 174 -2.84 0.60 -15.98
CA ILE A 174 -4.19 0.26 -15.51
C ILE A 174 -4.97 -0.48 -16.60
N ASP A 175 -4.88 -0.03 -17.84
CA ASP A 175 -5.51 -0.67 -19.00
C ASP A 175 -4.93 -2.07 -19.23
N PHE A 176 -3.61 -2.23 -19.05
CA PHE A 176 -2.94 -3.52 -19.09
C PHE A 176 -3.43 -4.44 -17.96
N LEU A 177 -3.53 -3.94 -16.72
CA LEU A 177 -4.02 -4.71 -15.57
C LEU A 177 -5.47 -5.14 -15.75
N GLY A 178 -6.32 -4.31 -16.37
CA GLY A 178 -7.70 -4.68 -16.70
C GLY A 178 -7.79 -5.85 -17.70
N LYS A 179 -6.77 -6.04 -18.55
CA LYS A 179 -6.65 -7.19 -19.45
C LYS A 179 -6.07 -8.41 -18.76
N LEU A 180 -5.08 -8.21 -17.88
CA LEU A 180 -4.35 -9.28 -17.21
C LEU A 180 -5.18 -9.91 -16.08
N ASN A 181 -5.71 -9.07 -15.18
CA ASN A 181 -6.44 -9.51 -13.99
C ASN A 181 -7.95 -9.63 -14.27
N TYR A 182 -8.41 -9.23 -15.46
CA TYR A 182 -9.82 -8.95 -15.76
C TYR A 182 -10.39 -7.81 -14.91
N THR A 183 -11.68 -7.52 -15.08
CA THR A 183 -12.36 -6.41 -14.41
C THR A 183 -13.59 -6.86 -13.63
N LYS A 184 -13.91 -6.11 -12.57
CA LYS A 184 -15.18 -6.25 -11.84
C LYS A 184 -16.35 -6.06 -12.79
N ARG A 185 -17.29 -7.01 -12.79
CA ARG A 185 -18.44 -7.02 -13.71
C ARG A 185 -19.58 -6.12 -13.25
N ASP A 186 -19.74 -5.98 -11.93
CA ASP A 186 -20.79 -5.24 -11.26
C ASP A 186 -20.27 -4.63 -9.94
N GLY A 187 -21.18 -4.04 -9.17
CA GLY A 187 -20.89 -3.48 -7.86
C GLY A 187 -20.21 -2.10 -7.87
N PRO A 188 -19.83 -1.59 -6.69
CA PRO A 188 -19.25 -0.25 -6.53
C PRO A 188 -17.92 -0.03 -7.28
N ALA A 189 -17.22 -1.11 -7.63
CA ALA A 189 -15.95 -1.09 -8.34
C ALA A 189 -16.07 -1.58 -9.79
N GLN A 190 -17.28 -1.57 -10.38
CA GLN A 190 -17.52 -2.02 -11.75
C GLN A 190 -16.51 -1.42 -12.75
N GLY A 191 -15.95 -2.27 -13.61
CA GLY A 191 -14.98 -1.90 -14.63
C GLY A 191 -13.54 -1.74 -14.14
N ARG A 192 -13.29 -1.78 -12.81
CA ARG A 192 -11.93 -1.70 -12.26
C ARG A 192 -11.19 -3.04 -12.38
N PRO A 193 -9.85 -3.03 -12.60
CA PRO A 193 -9.03 -4.24 -12.55
C PRO A 193 -9.23 -5.01 -11.25
N LEU A 194 -9.34 -6.34 -11.35
CA LEU A 194 -9.50 -7.21 -10.18
C LEU A 194 -8.18 -7.32 -9.40
N ILE A 195 -8.33 -7.47 -8.08
CA ILE A 195 -7.28 -7.89 -7.17
C ILE A 195 -7.89 -8.98 -6.28
N ASP A 196 -8.18 -10.15 -6.86
CA ASP A 196 -8.84 -11.23 -6.10
C ASP A 196 -7.79 -12.16 -5.48
N THR A 197 -6.78 -12.54 -6.25
CA THR A 197 -5.71 -13.44 -5.82
C THR A 197 -4.45 -12.68 -5.42
N ALA A 198 -3.55 -13.34 -4.67
CA ALA A 198 -2.23 -12.79 -4.37
C ALA A 198 -1.38 -12.59 -5.64
N ILE A 199 -1.61 -13.37 -6.70
CA ILE A 199 -0.99 -13.18 -8.01
C ILE A 199 -1.51 -11.91 -8.67
N ASP A 200 -2.82 -11.63 -8.61
CA ASP A 200 -3.38 -10.38 -9.14
C ASP A 200 -2.76 -9.16 -8.43
N ALA A 201 -2.62 -9.22 -7.10
CA ALA A 201 -1.96 -8.20 -6.31
C ALA A 201 -0.48 -8.04 -6.68
N SER A 202 0.23 -9.15 -6.88
CA SER A 202 1.63 -9.16 -7.31
C SER A 202 1.77 -8.51 -8.70
N GLU A 203 0.88 -8.81 -9.63
CA GLU A 203 0.90 -8.21 -10.97
C GLU A 203 0.56 -6.72 -10.95
N VAL A 204 -0.30 -6.26 -10.03
CA VAL A 204 -0.50 -4.81 -9.78
C VAL A 204 0.80 -4.14 -9.37
N ILE A 205 1.55 -4.73 -8.43
CA ILE A 205 2.86 -4.21 -8.01
C ILE A 205 3.81 -4.18 -9.21
N LEU A 206 3.96 -5.31 -9.91
CA LEU A 206 4.90 -5.44 -11.03
C LEU A 206 4.58 -4.50 -12.20
N ALA A 207 3.29 -4.26 -12.48
CA ALA A 207 2.87 -3.39 -13.56
C ALA A 207 3.06 -1.91 -13.24
N LEU A 208 2.78 -1.48 -12.01
CA LEU A 208 2.77 -0.07 -11.63
C LEU A 208 4.13 0.47 -11.17
N ALA A 209 5.09 -0.39 -10.82
CA ALA A 209 6.38 0.01 -10.30
C ALA A 209 7.42 0.27 -11.43
N PRO A 210 8.20 1.37 -11.35
CA PRO A 210 9.28 1.64 -12.31
C PRO A 210 10.41 0.59 -12.27
N GLU A 211 10.63 -0.08 -11.15
CA GLU A 211 11.68 -1.11 -11.01
C GLU A 211 11.38 -2.37 -11.83
N THR A 212 10.13 -2.59 -12.23
CA THR A 212 9.65 -3.82 -12.87
C THR A 212 8.96 -3.59 -14.21
N ASN A 213 8.66 -2.34 -14.55
CA ASN A 213 8.08 -1.95 -15.83
C ASN A 213 8.85 -0.78 -16.45
N GLY A 214 9.56 -1.04 -17.55
CA GLY A 214 10.41 -0.09 -18.23
C GLY A 214 9.68 1.16 -18.72
N HIS A 215 8.41 1.02 -19.10
CA HIS A 215 7.59 2.16 -19.50
C HIS A 215 7.35 3.12 -18.33
N VAL A 216 7.13 2.57 -17.13
CA VAL A 216 6.99 3.38 -15.91
C VAL A 216 8.34 3.96 -15.50
N ALA A 217 9.44 3.21 -15.63
CA ALA A 217 10.79 3.69 -15.35
C ALA A 217 11.13 4.95 -16.16
N VAL A 218 10.86 4.92 -17.47
CA VAL A 218 11.10 6.08 -18.35
C VAL A 218 10.27 7.28 -17.93
N LYS A 219 8.97 7.08 -17.63
CA LYS A 219 8.08 8.15 -17.13
C LYS A 219 8.56 8.73 -15.80
N ALA A 220 9.03 7.90 -14.88
CA ALA A 220 9.55 8.34 -13.59
C ALA A 220 10.85 9.16 -13.74
N TRP A 221 11.80 8.69 -14.54
CA TRP A 221 13.03 9.45 -14.83
C TRP A 221 12.76 10.75 -15.58
N GLN A 222 11.75 10.77 -16.45
CA GLN A 222 11.30 12.00 -17.12
C GLN A 222 10.78 13.01 -16.10
N ALA A 223 9.93 12.59 -15.16
CA ALA A 223 9.42 13.46 -14.10
C ALA A 223 10.55 14.05 -13.22
N LEU A 224 11.56 13.24 -12.86
CA LEU A 224 12.73 13.76 -12.14
C LEU A 224 13.57 14.71 -13.01
N GLY A 225 13.61 14.50 -14.32
CA GLY A 225 14.28 15.38 -15.26
C GLY A 225 13.73 16.81 -15.27
N GLU A 226 12.42 16.96 -15.06
CA GLU A 226 11.77 18.28 -14.93
C GLU A 226 12.26 19.04 -13.70
N ILE A 227 12.41 18.36 -12.56
CA ILE A 227 12.89 18.96 -11.31
C ILE A 227 14.37 19.35 -11.41
N THR A 228 15.19 18.46 -11.96
CA THR A 228 16.65 18.64 -12.01
C THR A 228 17.13 19.49 -13.19
N GLY A 229 16.29 19.70 -14.21
CA GLY A 229 16.66 20.36 -15.47
C GLY A 229 17.64 19.55 -16.32
N ARG A 230 17.77 18.23 -16.08
CA ARG A 230 18.70 17.33 -16.77
C ARG A 230 17.96 16.11 -17.29
N GLU A 231 18.36 15.63 -18.45
CA GLU A 231 17.81 14.42 -19.04
C GLU A 231 18.33 13.19 -18.28
N HIS A 232 17.42 12.32 -17.81
CA HIS A 232 17.74 11.09 -17.07
C HIS A 232 17.11 9.82 -17.66
N THR A 233 16.20 9.93 -18.63
CA THR A 233 15.52 8.77 -19.24
C THR A 233 16.50 7.82 -19.92
N HIS A 234 17.68 8.27 -20.35
CA HIS A 234 18.76 7.41 -20.83
C HIS A 234 19.13 6.26 -19.86
N LEU A 235 18.85 6.41 -18.56
CA LEU A 235 19.05 5.37 -17.55
C LEU A 235 18.09 4.18 -17.68
N ALA A 236 16.95 4.36 -18.36
CA ALA A 236 15.91 3.33 -18.51
C ALA A 236 15.49 3.06 -19.97
N LEU A 237 15.77 3.95 -20.94
CA LEU A 237 15.35 3.80 -22.35
C LEU A 237 15.77 2.45 -22.96
N HIS A 238 16.97 1.97 -22.65
CA HIS A 238 17.46 0.67 -23.15
C HIS A 238 16.70 -0.55 -22.61
N LYS A 239 15.82 -0.35 -21.62
CA LYS A 239 14.94 -1.35 -20.99
C LYS A 239 13.48 -0.94 -21.01
N GLU A 240 13.08 0.05 -21.82
CA GLU A 240 11.70 0.57 -21.82
C GLU A 240 10.65 -0.53 -22.09
N ASP A 241 10.98 -1.54 -22.89
CA ASP A 241 10.07 -2.64 -23.18
C ASP A 241 10.00 -3.71 -22.07
N GLU A 242 10.97 -3.75 -21.15
CA GLU A 242 11.06 -4.75 -20.08
C GLU A 242 9.82 -4.71 -19.19
N LYS A 243 9.18 -5.86 -19.01
CA LYS A 243 8.01 -6.04 -18.14
C LYS A 243 8.17 -7.34 -17.37
N ILE A 244 8.57 -7.24 -16.12
CA ILE A 244 8.71 -8.39 -15.23
C ILE A 244 7.31 -8.92 -14.88
N ARG A 245 7.08 -10.23 -15.01
CA ARG A 245 5.82 -10.91 -14.66
C ARG A 245 6.02 -11.92 -13.55
N PHE A 246 4.96 -12.19 -12.79
CA PHE A 246 5.01 -13.13 -11.66
C PHE A 246 5.46 -14.53 -12.12
N ARG A 247 4.90 -15.00 -13.24
CA ARG A 247 5.24 -16.32 -13.80
C ARG A 247 6.66 -16.38 -14.37
N ASP A 248 7.22 -15.27 -14.82
CA ASP A 248 8.60 -15.21 -15.32
C ASP A 248 9.61 -15.29 -14.18
N ILE A 249 9.33 -14.65 -13.05
CA ILE A 249 10.19 -14.71 -11.86
C ILE A 249 10.11 -16.07 -11.15
N GLN A 250 9.01 -16.80 -11.30
CA GLN A 250 8.92 -18.22 -10.91
C GLN A 250 9.85 -19.09 -11.74
N ALA A 251 9.99 -18.79 -13.04
CA ALA A 251 10.90 -19.53 -13.91
C ALA A 251 12.38 -19.21 -13.59
N GLN A 252 12.70 -17.94 -13.34
CA GLN A 252 14.02 -17.52 -12.88
C GLN A 252 13.96 -16.09 -12.32
N PRO A 253 14.59 -15.79 -11.16
CA PRO A 253 14.66 -14.43 -10.62
C PRO A 253 15.09 -13.39 -11.66
N ARG A 254 14.43 -12.23 -11.68
CA ARG A 254 14.72 -11.16 -12.65
C ARG A 254 15.40 -9.99 -11.98
N LYS A 255 16.41 -9.43 -12.65
CA LYS A 255 17.08 -8.21 -12.20
C LYS A 255 16.19 -7.00 -12.50
N ILE A 256 15.95 -6.17 -11.50
CA ILE A 256 15.14 -4.95 -11.64
C ILE A 256 15.79 -3.88 -12.54
N ILE A 257 14.99 -2.87 -12.87
CA ILE A 257 15.32 -1.70 -13.69
C ILE A 257 15.82 -0.58 -12.77
N SER A 258 16.70 0.29 -13.29
CA SER A 258 17.10 1.52 -12.60
C SER A 258 15.91 2.46 -12.42
N SER A 259 15.70 2.95 -11.21
CA SER A 259 14.56 3.81 -10.82
C SER A 259 15.04 5.02 -10.00
N PRO A 260 14.39 6.19 -10.12
CA PRO A 260 14.79 7.44 -9.47
C PRO A 260 14.67 7.47 -7.93
#